data_AF-A8SB72-F1
#
_entry.id   AF-A8SB72-F1
#
_cell.length_a   1.000
_cell.length_b   1.000
_cell.length_c   1.000
_cell.angle_alpha   90.00
_cell.angle_beta   90.00
_cell.angle_gamma   90.00
#
_symmetry.space_group_name_H-M   'P 1'
#
loop_
_entity.id
_entity.type
_entity.pdbx_description
1 polymer ?
#
loop_
_entity_poly.entity_id
_entity_poly.type
_entity_poly.pdbx_seq_one_letter_code
_entity_poly.pdbx_strand_id
1 'polypeptide(L)'
;MVDKNGVEMKTGDVVLISGAFFKNDNGLWFIERSPGDPSWCGSSYSLTKLKRNGQPSTAKYNLCSWPIAIFTNSWAKRNEAHAWNAEHAEIEVVKIADRSAIADHFMGLAKELDPYIEREVWDWGENHPEVLRHKEVRSFYASVAKQLKK
;
A
#
# COMPACT_ATOMS: atom_id res chain seq x y z
N MET A 1 -8.26 10.04 -2.52
CA MET A 1 -9.58 9.39 -2.34
C MET A 1 -9.89 9.39 -0.85
N VAL A 2 -11.15 9.53 -0.47
CA VAL A 2 -11.57 9.48 0.93
C VAL A 2 -12.17 8.11 1.26
N ASP A 3 -12.08 7.71 2.51
CA ASP A 3 -12.79 6.53 3.03
C ASP A 3 -14.30 6.79 3.13
N LYS A 4 -15.08 5.80 3.59
CA LYS A 4 -16.54 5.95 3.74
C LYS A 4 -16.97 7.06 4.70
N ASN A 5 -16.08 7.47 5.61
CA ASN A 5 -16.31 8.51 6.61
C ASN A 5 -15.78 9.89 6.18
N GLY A 6 -15.26 10.02 4.95
CA GLY A 6 -14.70 11.27 4.43
C GLY A 6 -13.25 11.53 4.86
N VAL A 7 -12.56 10.56 5.45
CA VAL A 7 -11.16 10.69 5.85
C VAL A 7 -10.25 10.49 4.65
N GLU A 8 -9.32 11.42 4.44
CA GLU A 8 -8.29 11.27 3.42
C GLU A 8 -7.35 10.13 3.76
N MET A 9 -7.29 9.12 2.88
CA MET A 9 -6.44 7.95 3.03
C MET A 9 -5.02 8.22 2.54
N LYS A 10 -4.02 7.85 3.36
CA LYS A 10 -2.59 8.07 3.10
C LYS A 10 -1.76 6.82 3.32
N THR A 11 -0.57 6.82 2.76
CA THR A 11 0.40 5.73 2.93
C THR A 11 0.78 5.57 4.39
N GLY A 12 0.70 4.34 4.89
CA GLY A 12 0.85 3.99 6.29
C GLY A 12 -0.46 3.88 7.07
N ASP A 13 -1.58 4.40 6.55
CA ASP A 13 -2.88 4.22 7.21
C ASP A 13 -3.30 2.75 7.19
N VAL A 14 -3.96 2.34 8.27
CA VAL A 14 -4.59 1.02 8.37
C VAL A 14 -6.04 1.17 7.98
N VAL A 15 -6.51 0.29 7.12
CA VAL A 15 -7.86 0.32 6.56
C VAL A 15 -8.56 -1.02 6.72
N LEU A 16 -9.86 -0.96 6.97
CA LEU A 16 -10.76 -2.12 6.98
C LEU A 16 -11.56 -2.10 5.68
N ILE A 17 -11.47 -3.20 4.92
CA ILE A 17 -12.36 -3.44 3.77
C ILE A 17 -13.48 -4.38 4.20
N SER A 18 -14.72 -4.00 3.88
CA SER A 18 -15.93 -4.80 4.09
C SER A 18 -16.83 -4.79 2.86
N GLY A 19 -17.70 -5.79 2.72
CA GLY A 19 -18.68 -5.88 1.62
C GLY A 19 -18.11 -6.32 0.27
N ALA A 20 -16.82 -6.64 0.18
CA ALA A 20 -16.21 -7.09 -1.06
C ALA A 20 -16.69 -8.48 -1.48
N PHE A 21 -16.83 -8.69 -2.80
CA PHE A 21 -17.33 -9.90 -3.44
C PHE A 21 -16.52 -11.14 -3.05
N PHE A 22 -15.18 -11.07 -3.12
CA PHE A 22 -14.34 -12.15 -2.64
C PHE A 22 -14.06 -11.99 -1.15
N LYS A 23 -14.32 -13.06 -0.40
CA LYS A 23 -14.10 -13.09 1.06
C LYS A 23 -12.66 -12.72 1.46
N ASN A 24 -11.68 -13.00 0.62
CA ASN A 24 -10.28 -12.68 0.93
C ASN A 24 -9.97 -11.19 0.89
N ASP A 25 -10.69 -10.39 0.11
CA ASP A 25 -10.46 -8.94 0.01
C ASP A 25 -10.97 -8.21 1.27
N ASN A 26 -11.91 -8.83 1.98
CA ASN A 26 -12.42 -8.33 3.25
C ASN A 26 -11.38 -8.55 4.36
N GLY A 27 -11.20 -7.54 5.22
CA GLY A 27 -10.30 -7.60 6.37
C GLY A 27 -9.46 -6.36 6.56
N LEU A 28 -8.45 -6.47 7.42
CA LEU A 28 -7.52 -5.40 7.74
C LEU A 28 -6.36 -5.38 6.74
N TRP A 29 -6.03 -4.18 6.29
CA TRP A 29 -4.96 -3.88 5.36
C TRP A 29 -4.23 -2.64 5.84
N PHE A 30 -3.00 -2.42 5.38
CA PHE A 30 -2.39 -1.10 5.41
C PHE A 30 -2.14 -0.61 4.00
N ILE A 31 -2.17 0.71 3.84
CA ILE A 31 -1.87 1.37 2.58
C ILE A 31 -0.36 1.40 2.42
N GLU A 32 0.16 0.60 1.51
CA GLU A 32 1.57 0.58 1.20
C GLU A 32 1.97 1.70 0.23
N ARG A 33 1.08 2.03 -0.72
CA ARG A 33 1.29 3.11 -1.69
C ARG A 33 -0.01 3.82 -2.02
N SER A 34 0.05 5.14 -2.05
CA SER A 34 -1.06 6.02 -2.42
C SER A 34 -0.83 6.67 -3.78
N PRO A 35 -1.89 7.02 -4.53
CA PRO A 35 -1.77 7.84 -5.74
C PRO A 35 -1.03 9.15 -5.43
N GLY A 36 0.04 9.42 -6.19
CA GLY A 36 0.89 10.60 -6.02
C GLY A 36 2.12 10.39 -5.13
N ASP A 37 2.29 9.21 -4.53
CA ASP A 37 3.53 8.89 -3.83
C ASP A 37 4.72 8.84 -4.81
N PRO A 38 5.93 9.27 -4.42
CA PRO A 38 7.12 9.20 -5.27
C PRO A 38 7.45 7.79 -5.79
N SER A 39 7.00 6.74 -5.09
CA SER A 39 7.22 5.34 -5.42
C SER A 39 6.11 4.70 -6.26
N TRP A 40 5.12 5.48 -6.69
CA TRP A 40 3.89 4.96 -7.23
C TRP A 40 3.41 5.71 -8.47
N CYS A 41 3.37 4.98 -9.60
CA CYS A 41 2.85 5.48 -10.86
C CYS A 41 1.36 5.17 -11.07
N GLY A 42 0.71 4.45 -10.14
CA GLY A 42 -0.69 4.05 -10.24
C GLY A 42 -1.65 5.12 -9.73
N SER A 43 -2.89 5.08 -10.22
CA SER A 43 -4.01 5.91 -9.75
C SER A 43 -4.84 5.24 -8.64
N SER A 44 -4.60 3.96 -8.36
CA SER A 44 -5.21 3.20 -7.26
C SER A 44 -4.30 3.14 -6.04
N TYR A 45 -4.83 2.78 -4.88
CA TYR A 45 -4.02 2.50 -3.69
C TYR A 45 -3.53 1.06 -3.75
N SER A 46 -2.28 0.82 -3.35
CA SER A 46 -1.73 -0.52 -3.12
C SER A 46 -1.85 -0.87 -1.65
N LEU A 47 -2.46 -2.02 -1.36
CA LEU A 47 -2.77 -2.47 -0.01
C LEU A 47 -2.06 -3.79 0.30
N THR A 48 -1.54 -3.89 1.52
CA THR A 48 -0.94 -5.12 2.03
C THR A 48 -1.69 -5.61 3.27
N LYS A 49 -2.06 -6.89 3.25
CA LYS A 49 -2.96 -7.49 4.26
C LYS A 49 -2.28 -7.56 5.61
N LEU A 50 -3.03 -7.27 6.66
CA LEU A 50 -2.57 -7.41 8.04
C LEU A 50 -3.11 -8.71 8.65
N LYS A 51 -2.25 -9.34 9.45
CA LYS A 51 -2.66 -10.37 10.40
C LYS A 51 -3.37 -9.73 11.59
N ARG A 52 -4.11 -10.54 12.37
CA ARG A 52 -4.80 -10.06 13.59
C ARG A 52 -3.85 -9.43 14.63
N ASN A 53 -2.57 -9.78 14.60
CA ASN A 53 -1.54 -9.24 15.49
C ASN A 53 -0.86 -7.96 14.94
N GLY A 54 -1.38 -7.35 13.87
CA GLY A 54 -0.84 -6.12 13.29
C GLY A 54 0.38 -6.30 12.39
N GLN A 55 0.87 -7.53 12.19
CA GLN A 55 1.99 -7.79 11.29
C GLN A 55 1.54 -7.87 9.82
N PRO A 56 2.34 -7.35 8.87
CA PRO A 56 2.15 -7.63 7.45
C PRO A 56 2.08 -9.13 7.15
N SER A 57 1.09 -9.53 6.35
CA SER A 57 0.93 -10.90 5.90
C SER A 57 1.89 -11.20 4.76
N THR A 58 2.51 -12.38 4.80
CA THR A 58 3.32 -12.95 3.71
C THR A 58 2.61 -14.08 2.98
N ALA A 59 1.34 -14.33 3.31
CA ALA A 59 0.55 -15.39 2.70
C ALA A 59 0.21 -15.06 1.24
N LYS A 60 -0.13 -16.08 0.45
CA LYS A 60 -0.69 -15.89 -0.89
C LYS A 60 -1.93 -15.01 -0.83
N TYR A 61 -2.08 -14.10 -1.80
CA TYR A 61 -3.20 -13.12 -1.88
C TYR A 61 -3.23 -12.13 -0.71
N ASN A 62 -2.05 -11.71 -0.25
CA ASN A 62 -1.84 -10.64 0.73
C ASN A 62 -1.82 -9.24 0.12
N LEU A 63 -1.97 -9.10 -1.19
CA LEU A 63 -2.00 -7.81 -1.88
C LEU A 63 -3.41 -7.53 -2.40
N CYS A 64 -3.84 -6.29 -2.29
CA CYS A 64 -5.09 -5.79 -2.84
C CYS A 64 -4.87 -4.38 -3.41
N SER A 65 -5.80 -3.91 -4.22
CA SER A 65 -5.84 -2.52 -4.65
C SER A 65 -7.13 -1.88 -4.19
N TRP A 66 -7.14 -0.55 -4.04
CA TRP A 66 -8.37 0.19 -3.86
C TRP A 66 -8.51 1.29 -4.93
N PRO A 67 -9.59 1.29 -5.74
CA PRO A 67 -10.68 0.31 -5.80
C PRO A 67 -10.22 -1.13 -6.10
N ILE A 68 -11.01 -2.13 -5.70
CA ILE A 68 -10.63 -3.55 -5.76
C ILE A 68 -10.49 -4.04 -7.21
N ALA A 69 -9.27 -4.37 -7.62
CA ALA A 69 -8.99 -5.06 -8.87
C ALA A 69 -9.25 -6.58 -8.78
N ILE A 70 -9.86 -7.15 -9.83
CA ILE A 70 -10.27 -8.56 -9.87
C ILE A 70 -9.48 -9.35 -10.93
N PHE A 71 -8.71 -10.33 -10.47
CA PHE A 71 -7.83 -11.15 -11.32
C PHE A 71 -8.31 -12.60 -11.44
N THR A 72 -9.52 -12.80 -11.96
CA THR A 72 -10.06 -14.14 -12.29
C THR A 72 -10.06 -14.40 -13.79
N ASN A 73 -9.98 -15.67 -14.23
CA ASN A 73 -10.00 -16.04 -15.64
C ASN A 73 -11.38 -15.93 -16.28
N SER A 74 -12.47 -16.05 -15.49
CA SER A 74 -13.83 -15.95 -16.02
C SER A 74 -14.25 -14.48 -16.16
N TRP A 75 -14.51 -14.05 -17.40
CA TRP A 75 -15.00 -12.70 -17.69
C TRP A 75 -16.32 -12.39 -16.99
N ALA A 76 -17.29 -13.32 -17.02
CA ALA A 76 -18.60 -13.13 -16.39
C ALA A 76 -18.46 -12.90 -14.88
N LYS A 77 -17.64 -13.73 -14.22
CA LYS A 77 -17.39 -13.60 -12.78
C LYS A 77 -16.62 -12.32 -12.43
N ARG A 78 -15.72 -11.88 -13.32
CA ARG A 78 -14.99 -10.63 -13.14
C ARG A 78 -15.94 -9.43 -13.16
N ASN A 79 -16.86 -9.38 -14.12
CA ASN A 79 -17.83 -8.31 -14.23
C ASN A 79 -18.83 -8.29 -13.07
N GLU A 80 -19.33 -9.46 -12.67
CA GLU A 80 -20.19 -9.60 -11.48
C GLU A 80 -19.48 -9.08 -10.23
N ALA A 81 -18.22 -9.46 -10.02
CA ALA A 81 -17.44 -8.99 -8.89
C ALA A 81 -17.17 -7.47 -8.94
N HIS A 82 -16.92 -6.91 -10.12
CA HIS A 82 -16.75 -5.46 -10.28
C HIS A 82 -18.04 -4.70 -9.96
N ALA A 83 -19.19 -5.15 -10.48
CA ALA A 83 -20.49 -4.54 -10.19
C ALA A 83 -20.80 -4.60 -8.69
N TRP A 84 -20.65 -5.79 -8.09
CA TRP A 84 -20.85 -5.97 -6.66
C TRP A 84 -19.95 -5.07 -5.82
N ASN A 85 -18.65 -5.02 -6.13
CA ASN A 85 -17.71 -4.20 -5.36
C ASN A 85 -17.98 -2.71 -5.50
N ALA A 86 -18.41 -2.25 -6.68
CA ALA A 86 -18.78 -0.85 -6.88
C ALA A 86 -19.99 -0.44 -6.03
N GLU A 87 -20.91 -1.38 -5.75
CA GLU A 87 -22.14 -1.12 -4.99
C GLU A 87 -21.98 -1.38 -3.49
N HIS A 88 -21.14 -2.35 -3.09
CA HIS A 88 -21.14 -2.89 -1.72
C HIS A 88 -19.80 -2.79 -1.00
N ALA A 89 -18.67 -2.66 -1.72
CA ALA A 89 -17.38 -2.62 -1.05
C ALA A 89 -17.16 -1.25 -0.40
N GLU A 90 -16.85 -1.26 0.87
CA GLU A 90 -16.50 -0.08 1.65
C GLU A 90 -15.07 -0.18 2.17
N ILE A 91 -14.44 0.97 2.34
CA ILE A 91 -13.14 1.11 2.99
C ILE A 91 -13.24 2.15 4.10
N GLU A 92 -12.60 1.87 5.23
CA GLU A 92 -12.59 2.73 6.41
C GLU A 92 -11.19 2.78 7.01
N VAL A 93 -10.69 3.98 7.33
CA VAL A 93 -9.45 4.13 8.08
C VAL A 93 -9.71 3.76 9.54
N VAL A 94 -8.94 2.82 10.06
CA VAL A 94 -9.06 2.30 11.42
C VAL A 94 -7.77 2.48 12.21
N LYS A 95 -7.91 2.69 13.51
CA LYS A 95 -6.76 2.77 14.43
C LYS A 95 -6.48 1.39 15.02
N ILE A 96 -5.21 0.99 15.00
CA ILE A 96 -4.72 -0.19 15.70
C ILE A 96 -3.70 0.22 16.76
N ALA A 97 -3.60 -0.57 17.83
CA ALA A 97 -2.74 -0.25 18.97
C ALA A 97 -1.25 -0.30 18.63
N ASP A 98 -0.83 -1.28 17.82
CA ASP A 98 0.57 -1.49 17.46
C ASP A 98 0.76 -1.38 15.94
N ARG A 99 1.58 -0.41 15.53
CA ARG A 99 1.96 -0.14 14.13
C ARG A 99 3.47 -0.35 13.91
N SER A 100 4.19 -0.89 14.90
CA SER A 100 5.64 -1.09 14.84
C SER A 100 6.06 -1.94 13.64
N ALA A 101 5.36 -3.05 13.40
CA ALA A 101 5.64 -3.93 12.27
C ALA A 101 5.44 -3.25 10.90
N ILE A 102 4.47 -2.34 10.79
CA ILE A 102 4.25 -1.55 9.57
C ILE A 102 5.39 -0.52 9.40
N ALA A 103 5.78 0.14 10.49
CA ALA A 103 6.90 1.07 10.47
C ALA A 103 8.22 0.38 10.08
N ASP A 104 8.46 -0.84 10.56
CA ASP A 104 9.64 -1.63 10.22
C ASP A 104 9.60 -2.11 8.76
N HIS A 105 8.41 -2.43 8.22
CA HIS A 105 8.23 -2.69 6.78
C HIS A 105 8.68 -1.51 5.92
N PHE A 106 8.19 -0.29 6.19
CA PHE A 106 8.61 0.90 5.44
C PHE A 106 10.10 1.23 5.62
N MET A 107 10.66 1.02 6.81
CA MET A 107 12.09 1.19 7.02
C MET A 107 12.91 0.14 6.24
N GLY A 108 12.39 -1.09 6.11
CA GLY A 108 12.94 -2.13 5.24
C GLY A 108 12.99 -1.67 3.78
N LEU A 109 11.86 -1.20 3.25
CA LEU A 109 11.78 -0.67 1.87
C LEU A 109 12.74 0.51 1.63
N ALA A 110 12.92 1.38 2.62
CA ALA A 110 13.89 2.47 2.53
C ALA A 110 15.33 1.96 2.43
N LYS A 111 15.69 0.95 3.22
CA LYS A 111 17.03 0.33 3.22
C LYS A 111 17.29 -0.48 1.96
N GLU A 112 16.28 -1.14 1.42
CA GLU A 112 16.40 -1.90 0.16
C GLU A 112 16.84 -1.01 -1.01
N LEU A 113 16.56 0.31 -0.97
CA LEU A 113 16.97 1.26 -1.99
C LEU A 113 18.44 1.68 -1.89
N ASP A 114 19.10 1.52 -0.74
CA ASP A 114 20.51 1.92 -0.53
C ASP A 114 21.45 1.33 -1.61
N PRO A 115 21.50 0.00 -1.85
CA PRO A 115 22.40 -0.57 -2.85
C PRO A 115 22.08 -0.15 -4.30
N TYR A 116 20.81 0.14 -4.62
CA TYR A 116 20.44 0.63 -5.95
C TYR A 116 20.94 2.06 -6.15
N ILE A 117 20.74 2.92 -5.15
CA ILE A 117 21.24 4.31 -5.18
C ILE A 117 22.76 4.31 -5.30
N GLU A 118 23.47 3.52 -4.49
CA GLU A 118 24.94 3.41 -4.56
C GLU A 118 25.42 3.01 -5.96
N ARG A 119 24.75 2.02 -6.55
CA ARG A 119 25.08 1.54 -7.90
C ARG A 119 24.82 2.61 -8.95
N GLU A 120 23.66 3.26 -8.92
CA GLU A 120 23.29 4.29 -9.89
C GLU A 120 24.16 5.55 -9.78
N VAL A 121 24.57 5.93 -8.56
CA VAL A 121 25.53 7.01 -8.35
C VAL A 121 26.88 6.68 -9.00
N TRP A 122 27.33 5.43 -8.90
CA TRP A 122 28.56 4.99 -9.55
C TRP A 122 28.44 4.98 -11.08
N ASP A 123 27.33 4.47 -11.62
CA ASP A 123 27.11 4.37 -13.08
C ASP A 123 26.85 5.74 -13.75
N TRP A 124 26.08 6.62 -13.10
CA TRP A 124 25.48 7.81 -13.74
C TRP A 124 25.79 9.14 -13.03
N GLY A 125 26.35 9.09 -11.83
CA GLY A 125 26.65 10.27 -11.00
C GLY A 125 25.50 10.72 -10.11
N GLU A 126 25.86 11.50 -9.09
CA GLU A 126 24.99 11.93 -7.97
C GLU A 126 23.72 12.68 -8.40
N ASN A 127 23.79 13.42 -9.50
CA ASN A 127 22.72 14.32 -9.97
C ASN A 127 21.85 13.71 -11.08
N HIS A 128 22.03 12.43 -11.41
CA HIS A 128 21.20 11.77 -12.41
C HIS A 128 19.74 11.71 -11.93
N PRO A 129 18.72 11.96 -12.80
CA PRO A 129 17.31 12.01 -12.39
C PRO A 129 16.84 10.77 -11.62
N GLU A 130 17.27 9.57 -12.01
CA GLU A 130 16.90 8.32 -11.31
C GLU A 130 17.47 8.23 -9.89
N VAL A 131 18.72 8.68 -9.69
CA VAL A 131 19.35 8.74 -8.36
C VAL A 131 18.56 9.66 -7.44
N LEU A 132 18.17 10.84 -7.95
CA LEU A 132 17.38 11.80 -7.20
C LEU A 132 16.00 11.23 -6.86
N ARG A 133 15.34 10.58 -7.81
CA ARG A 133 14.05 9.92 -7.61
C ARG A 133 14.14 8.82 -6.54
N HIS A 134 15.15 7.95 -6.58
CA HIS A 134 15.31 6.91 -5.57
C HIS A 134 15.64 7.48 -4.18
N LYS A 135 16.42 8.55 -4.08
CA LYS A 135 16.66 9.25 -2.81
C LYS A 135 15.38 9.88 -2.24
N GLU A 136 14.53 10.44 -3.10
CA GLU A 136 13.23 10.95 -2.71
C GLU A 136 12.34 9.84 -2.17
N VAL A 137 12.21 8.72 -2.89
CA VAL A 137 11.42 7.56 -2.46
C VAL A 137 11.92 7.01 -1.13
N ARG A 138 13.24 6.84 -0.98
CA ARG A 138 13.85 6.37 0.27
C ARG A 138 13.52 7.29 1.44
N SER A 139 13.63 8.60 1.24
CA SER A 139 13.34 9.62 2.25
C SER A 139 11.86 9.61 2.62
N PHE A 140 10.98 9.45 1.64
CA PHE A 140 9.54 9.29 1.83
C PHE A 140 9.22 8.09 2.72
N TYR A 141 9.71 6.89 2.39
CA TYR A 141 9.48 5.69 3.20
C TYR A 141 10.02 5.82 4.64
N ALA A 142 11.20 6.39 4.81
CA ALA A 142 11.76 6.64 6.14
C ALA A 142 10.89 7.62 6.96
N SER A 143 10.30 8.62 6.29
CA SER A 143 9.39 9.59 6.92
C SER A 143 8.07 8.94 7.39
N VAL A 144 7.49 8.06 6.56
CA VAL A 144 6.28 7.28 6.91
C VAL A 144 6.57 6.39 8.10
N ALA A 145 7.68 5.63 8.07
CA ALA A 145 8.10 4.79 9.19
C ALA A 145 8.24 5.58 10.50
N LYS A 146 8.81 6.79 10.44
CA LYS A 146 8.95 7.67 11.61
C LYS A 146 7.61 8.19 12.14
N GLN A 147 6.65 8.47 11.26
CA GLN A 147 5.30 8.90 11.66
C GLN A 147 4.53 7.78 12.35
N LEU A 148 4.67 6.54 11.88
CA LEU A 148 3.99 5.37 12.45
C LEU A 148 4.48 5.00 13.86
N LYS A 149 5.70 5.40 14.24
CA LYS A 149 6.27 5.20 15.57
C LYS A 149 5.89 6.29 16.59
N LYS A 150 5.15 7.33 16.18
CA LYS A 150 4.58 8.34 17.08
C LYS A 150 3.20 7.93 17.58
#